data_AF-A0A645FHW9-F1
#
_entry.id   AF-A0A645FHW9-F1
#
_cell.length_a   1.000
_cell.length_b   1.000
_cell.length_c   1.000
_cell.angle_alpha   90.00
_cell.angle_beta   90.00
_cell.angle_gamma   90.00
#
_symmetry.space_group_name_H-M   'P 1'
#
loop_
_entity.id
_entity.type
_entity.pdbx_description
1 polymer ?
#
loop_
_entity_poly.entity_id
_entity_poly.type
_entity_poly.pdbx_seq_one_letter_code
_entity_poly.pdbx_strand_id
1 'polypeptide(L)'
;MLCNYGVDIIVGSHPHVVQPIELINSYNNDNSTLVMYSLGNFISNQRKELMGSPYTEDGLIVNIEITKDTNKNKTFVSKADCIPTWVNKYQNSGKNFYEIIPIENKSQLSHISNLPMNLIEQSYTNTKSQIKESNIINIPNISFN
;
A
#
# COMPACT_ATOMS: atom_id res chain seq x y z
N MET A 1 -22.44 -8.04 3.45
CA MET A 1 -21.00 -7.71 3.54
C MET A 1 -20.71 -7.25 4.96
N LEU A 2 -19.51 -7.50 5.51
CA LEU A 2 -19.18 -7.20 6.92
C LEU A 2 -19.40 -5.72 7.30
N CYS A 3 -19.35 -4.80 6.34
CA CYS A 3 -19.69 -3.39 6.53
C CYS A 3 -21.09 -3.15 7.11
N ASN A 4 -22.07 -4.02 6.80
CA ASN A 4 -23.44 -3.93 7.33
C ASN A 4 -23.55 -4.32 8.80
N TYR A 5 -22.51 -4.95 9.36
CA TYR A 5 -22.45 -5.35 10.77
C TYR A 5 -21.62 -4.38 11.62
N GLY A 6 -21.29 -3.20 11.10
CA GLY A 6 -20.57 -2.16 11.85
C GLY A 6 -19.06 -2.36 11.92
N VAL A 7 -18.48 -3.10 10.99
CA VAL A 7 -17.01 -3.21 10.88
C VAL A 7 -16.43 -1.94 10.25
N ASP A 8 -15.46 -1.30 10.90
CA ASP A 8 -14.79 -0.10 10.39
C ASP A 8 -13.61 -0.39 9.46
N ILE A 9 -12.89 -1.51 9.68
CA ILE A 9 -11.68 -1.87 8.94
C ILE A 9 -11.68 -3.37 8.62
N ILE A 10 -11.40 -3.71 7.37
CA ILE A 10 -11.15 -5.08 6.92
C ILE A 10 -9.74 -5.15 6.33
N VAL A 11 -8.90 -6.00 6.92
CA VAL A 11 -7.55 -6.30 6.42
C VAL A 11 -7.54 -7.71 5.87
N GLY A 12 -7.57 -7.81 4.54
CA GLY A 12 -7.34 -9.04 3.80
C GLY A 12 -5.85 -9.34 3.64
N SER A 13 -5.55 -10.61 3.43
CA SER A 13 -4.21 -11.13 3.19
C SER A 13 -4.30 -12.30 2.21
N HIS A 14 -3.16 -12.90 1.88
CA HIS A 14 -2.96 -14.09 1.02
C HIS A 14 -2.55 -13.80 -0.44
N PRO A 15 -3.17 -12.89 -1.21
CA PRO A 15 -2.62 -12.51 -2.50
C PRO A 15 -1.22 -11.91 -2.32
N HIS A 16 -0.21 -12.52 -2.92
CA HIS A 16 1.18 -12.04 -2.91
C HIS A 16 1.40 -10.79 -3.79
N VAL A 17 0.34 -10.02 -4.03
CA VAL A 17 0.29 -8.81 -4.86
C VAL A 17 -0.62 -7.79 -4.18
N VAL A 18 -0.37 -6.51 -4.38
CA VAL A 18 -1.27 -5.45 -3.91
C VAL A 18 -2.63 -5.60 -4.60
N GLN A 19 -3.69 -5.49 -3.80
CA GLN A 19 -5.08 -5.50 -4.27
C GLN A 19 -5.76 -4.19 -3.87
N PRO A 20 -6.98 -3.91 -4.36
CA PRO A 20 -7.60 -2.62 -4.14
C PRO A 20 -7.68 -2.20 -2.66
N ILE A 21 -7.51 -0.89 -2.42
CA ILE A 21 -7.91 -0.24 -1.17
C ILE A 21 -9.06 0.69 -1.47
N GLU A 22 -10.15 0.53 -0.74
CA GLU A 22 -11.36 1.30 -0.96
C GLU A 22 -12.20 1.49 0.29
N LEU A 23 -13.14 2.42 0.20
CA LEU A 23 -14.25 2.53 1.14
C LEU A 23 -15.47 1.85 0.54
N ILE A 24 -16.06 0.95 1.31
CA ILE A 24 -17.39 0.40 1.02
C ILE A 24 -18.38 0.94 2.04
N ASN A 25 -19.57 1.30 1.57
CA ASN A 25 -20.64 1.77 2.46
C ASN A 25 -21.57 0.61 2.85
N SER A 26 -22.14 0.69 4.05
CA SER A 26 -23.27 -0.15 4.42
C SER A 26 -24.50 0.15 3.55
N TYR A 27 -25.45 -0.77 3.51
CA TYR A 27 -26.67 -0.64 2.70
C TYR A 27 -27.44 0.67 2.94
N ASN A 28 -27.47 1.14 4.19
CA ASN A 28 -28.10 2.38 4.63
C ASN A 28 -27.18 3.62 4.57
N ASN A 29 -25.93 3.48 4.15
CA ASN A 29 -24.90 4.54 4.14
C ASN A 29 -24.56 5.14 5.53
N ASP A 30 -24.92 4.48 6.63
CA ASP A 30 -24.61 4.96 7.98
C ASP A 30 -23.19 4.57 8.45
N ASN A 31 -22.56 3.61 7.79
CA ASN A 31 -21.20 3.16 8.07
C ASN A 31 -20.35 3.06 6.79
N SER A 32 -19.08 3.46 6.88
CA SER A 32 -18.09 3.30 5.81
C SER A 32 -16.94 2.44 6.33
N THR A 33 -16.65 1.34 5.64
CA THR A 33 -15.59 0.41 6.01
C THR A 33 -14.39 0.61 5.09
N LEU A 34 -13.21 0.82 5.67
CA LEU A 34 -11.94 0.76 4.95
C LEU A 34 -11.60 -0.70 4.67
N VAL A 35 -11.48 -1.06 3.40
CA VAL A 35 -11.14 -2.42 2.97
C VAL A 35 -9.81 -2.41 2.26
N MET A 36 -8.90 -3.26 2.72
CA MET A 36 -7.62 -3.55 2.07
C MET A 36 -7.60 -5.04 1.75
N TYR A 37 -7.85 -5.44 0.49
CA TYR A 37 -8.00 -6.86 0.17
C TYR A 37 -6.67 -7.64 0.24
N SER A 38 -5.56 -6.98 -0.06
CA SER A 38 -4.19 -7.48 0.16
C SER A 38 -3.20 -6.34 0.06
N LEU A 39 -2.21 -6.34 0.94
CA LEU A 39 -1.09 -5.38 0.93
C LEU A 39 0.11 -5.87 0.11
N GLY A 40 0.01 -7.03 -0.54
CA GLY A 40 1.11 -7.66 -1.25
C GLY A 40 2.20 -8.20 -0.32
N ASN A 41 3.39 -8.40 -0.87
CA ASN A 41 4.52 -8.89 -0.09
C ASN A 41 5.24 -7.73 0.59
N PHE A 42 5.48 -7.83 1.90
CA PHE A 42 6.34 -6.88 2.60
C PHE A 42 7.83 -7.11 2.29
N ILE A 43 8.25 -8.37 2.21
CA ILE A 43 9.56 -8.80 1.71
C ILE A 43 9.35 -9.97 0.73
N SER A 44 10.08 -9.99 -0.38
CA SER A 44 9.85 -10.95 -1.46
C SER A 44 11.14 -11.34 -2.17
N ASN A 45 11.22 -12.61 -2.55
CA ASN A 45 12.17 -13.10 -3.56
C ASN A 45 11.44 -13.58 -4.83
N GLN A 46 10.12 -13.37 -4.91
CA GLN A 46 9.31 -13.64 -6.10
C GLN A 46 9.53 -12.50 -7.09
N ARG A 47 10.56 -12.67 -7.93
CA ARG A 47 11.00 -11.64 -8.85
C ARG A 47 10.30 -11.72 -10.21
N LYS A 48 10.26 -10.62 -10.94
CA LYS A 48 9.74 -10.58 -12.32
C LYS A 48 10.38 -11.64 -13.20
N GLU A 49 11.68 -11.88 -13.08
CA GLU A 49 12.41 -12.86 -13.89
C GLU A 49 12.02 -14.31 -13.55
N LEU A 50 11.57 -14.57 -12.32
CA LEU A 50 11.18 -15.91 -11.85
C LEU A 50 9.68 -16.17 -12.02
N MET A 51 8.85 -15.15 -11.82
CA MET A 51 7.39 -15.24 -11.80
C MET A 51 6.74 -14.83 -13.12
N GLY A 52 7.49 -14.18 -14.02
CA GLY A 52 6.94 -13.55 -15.23
C GLY A 52 6.07 -12.32 -14.95
N SER A 53 6.02 -11.84 -13.71
CA SER A 53 5.13 -10.78 -13.26
C SER A 53 5.83 -9.83 -12.28
N PRO A 54 5.75 -8.50 -12.47
CA PRO A 54 6.41 -7.53 -11.57
C PRO A 54 5.64 -7.31 -10.25
N TYR A 55 4.36 -7.67 -10.19
CA TYR A 55 3.47 -7.29 -9.08
C TYR A 55 3.82 -7.96 -7.74
N THR A 56 4.61 -9.02 -7.74
CA THR A 56 5.01 -9.76 -6.52
C THR A 56 6.17 -9.12 -5.77
N GLU A 57 6.79 -8.09 -6.36
CA GLU A 57 7.81 -7.23 -5.76
C GLU A 57 7.21 -5.95 -5.15
N ASP A 58 5.94 -5.67 -5.48
CA ASP A 58 5.18 -4.52 -5.01
C ASP A 58 4.52 -4.85 -3.66
N GLY A 59 4.54 -3.89 -2.76
CA GLY A 59 3.91 -3.98 -1.45
C GLY A 59 3.35 -2.63 -1.02
N LEU A 60 2.69 -2.63 0.14
CA LEU A 60 2.05 -1.43 0.66
C LEU A 60 2.05 -1.40 2.18
N ILE A 61 2.48 -0.27 2.73
CA ILE A 61 2.28 0.08 4.14
C ILE A 61 1.04 0.98 4.20
N VAL A 62 0.14 0.75 5.17
CA VAL A 62 -1.02 1.62 5.39
C VAL A 62 -1.02 2.12 6.82
N ASN A 63 -0.89 3.43 6.99
CA ASN A 63 -1.04 4.09 8.28
C ASN A 63 -2.50 4.49 8.46
N ILE A 64 -3.16 3.90 9.44
CA ILE A 64 -4.59 4.14 9.71
C ILE A 64 -4.72 5.00 10.96
N GLU A 65 -5.39 6.14 10.83
CA GLU A 65 -5.75 7.00 11.94
C GLU A 65 -7.19 6.72 12.35
N ILE A 66 -7.38 6.38 13.63
CA ILE A 66 -8.69 6.12 14.22
C ILE A 66 -9.01 7.25 15.18
N THR A 67 -10.11 7.95 14.93
CA THR A 67 -10.58 9.06 15.76
C THR A 67 -11.77 8.62 16.60
N LYS A 68 -11.78 9.03 17.88
CA LYS A 68 -12.93 8.89 18.77
C LYS A 68 -13.47 10.28 19.12
N ASP A 69 -14.65 10.61 18.61
CA ASP A 69 -15.41 11.81 18.97
C ASP A 69 -16.29 11.49 20.19
N THR A 70 -15.86 11.94 21.37
CA THR A 70 -16.57 11.70 22.63
C THR A 70 -17.87 12.49 22.74
N ASN A 71 -18.00 13.63 22.04
CA ASN A 71 -19.22 14.44 22.07
C ASN A 71 -20.34 13.77 21.28
N LYS A 72 -19.99 13.09 20.18
CA LYS A 72 -20.94 12.33 19.35
C LYS A 72 -21.00 10.84 19.69
N ASN A 73 -20.20 10.40 20.66
CA ASN A 73 -20.00 8.99 21.03
C ASN A 73 -19.73 8.09 19.80
N LYS A 74 -18.87 8.56 18.89
CA LYS A 74 -18.58 7.89 17.60
C LYS A 74 -17.08 7.62 17.47
N THR A 75 -16.72 6.43 16.98
CA THR A 75 -15.37 6.08 16.54
C THR A 75 -15.40 5.84 15.04
N PHE A 76 -14.38 6.31 14.31
CA PHE A 76 -14.30 6.17 12.85
C PHE A 76 -12.85 6.29 12.36
N VAL A 77 -12.58 5.80 11.15
CA VAL A 77 -11.30 6.02 10.47
C VAL A 77 -11.27 7.44 9.93
N SER A 78 -10.38 8.29 10.43
CA SER A 78 -10.21 9.67 9.97
C SER A 78 -9.25 9.78 8.79
N LYS A 79 -8.29 8.84 8.68
CA LYS A 79 -7.26 8.87 7.65
C LYS A 79 -6.68 7.48 7.39
N ALA A 80 -6.29 7.23 6.15
CA ALA A 80 -5.54 6.06 5.69
C ALA A 80 -4.47 6.51 4.69
N ASP A 81 -3.22 6.60 5.13
CA ASP A 81 -2.10 6.94 4.26
C ASP A 81 -1.45 5.66 3.72
N CYS A 82 -1.58 5.46 2.41
CA CYS A 82 -1.07 4.33 1.67
C CYS A 82 0.33 4.66 1.14
N ILE A 83 1.36 4.00 1.67
CA ILE A 83 2.77 4.17 1.29
C ILE A 83 3.20 2.96 0.45
N PRO A 84 3.36 3.11 -0.88
CA PRO A 84 3.88 2.05 -1.72
C PRO A 84 5.28 1.63 -1.28
N THR A 85 5.56 0.33 -1.34
CA THR A 85 6.89 -0.21 -1.06
C THR A 85 7.34 -1.11 -2.20
N TRP A 86 8.64 -1.12 -2.49
CA TRP A 86 9.23 -2.06 -3.43
C TRP A 86 10.43 -2.78 -2.81
N VAL A 87 10.61 -4.05 -3.13
CA VAL A 87 11.74 -4.84 -2.63
C VAL A 87 12.94 -4.70 -3.56
N ASN A 88 13.95 -3.94 -3.12
CA ASN A 88 15.25 -3.84 -3.77
C ASN A 88 16.11 -5.04 -3.43
N LYS A 89 16.36 -5.89 -4.43
CA LYS A 89 17.27 -7.03 -4.32
C LYS A 89 18.55 -6.74 -5.10
N TYR A 90 19.68 -6.77 -4.41
CA TYR A 90 20.99 -6.62 -5.03
C TYR A 90 22.00 -7.57 -4.39
N GLN A 91 23.15 -7.71 -5.05
CA GLN A 91 24.24 -8.54 -4.55
C GLN A 91 25.39 -7.65 -4.11
N ASN A 92 25.94 -7.90 -2.92
CA ASN A 92 27.15 -7.25 -2.44
C ASN A 92 28.08 -8.32 -1.84
N SER A 93 29.33 -8.35 -2.32
CA SER A 93 30.35 -9.29 -1.85
C SER A 93 29.89 -10.76 -1.89
N GLY A 94 29.19 -11.14 -2.97
CA GLY A 94 28.67 -12.50 -3.18
C GLY A 94 27.40 -12.84 -2.41
N LYS A 95 26.90 -11.98 -1.52
CA LYS A 95 25.67 -12.20 -0.73
C LYS A 95 24.50 -11.42 -1.31
N ASN A 96 23.31 -12.01 -1.24
CA ASN A 96 22.07 -11.32 -1.61
C ASN A 96 21.57 -10.45 -0.45
N PHE A 97 21.22 -9.21 -0.76
CA PHE A 97 20.58 -8.27 0.15
C PHE A 97 19.18 -7.95 -0.36
N TYR A 98 18.28 -7.69 0.59
CA TYR A 98 16.88 -7.35 0.34
C TYR A 98 16.55 -6.14 1.19
N GLU A 99 16.15 -5.05 0.54
CA GLU A 99 15.75 -3.82 1.19
C GLU A 99 14.32 -3.50 0.80
N ILE A 100 13.52 -3.09 1.79
CA ILE A 100 12.18 -2.57 1.55
C ILE A 100 12.33 -1.08 1.36
N ILE A 101 11.95 -0.58 0.18
CA ILE A 101 12.08 0.83 -0.18
C ILE A 101 10.70 1.48 -0.10
N PRO A 102 10.42 2.33 0.90
CA PRO A 102 9.21 3.15 0.92
C PRO A 102 9.28 4.21 -0.19
N ILE A 103 8.25 4.25 -1.03
CA ILE A 103 8.14 5.19 -2.14
C ILE A 103 7.28 6.37 -1.67
N GLU A 104 7.87 7.20 -0.80
CA GLU A 104 7.20 8.37 -0.21
C GLU A 104 7.66 9.69 -0.86
N ASN A 105 8.95 9.78 -1.20
CA ASN A 105 9.54 11.01 -1.70
C ASN A 105 10.72 10.73 -2.66
N LYS A 106 10.66 11.29 -3.88
CA LYS A 106 11.71 11.16 -4.91
C LYS A 106 13.10 11.60 -4.42
N SER A 107 13.18 12.62 -3.57
CA SER A 107 14.45 13.10 -3.02
C SER A 107 15.14 12.02 -2.19
N GLN A 108 14.39 11.34 -1.31
CA GLN A 108 14.92 10.24 -0.50
C GLN A 108 15.37 9.06 -1.37
N LEU A 109 14.57 8.72 -2.40
CA LEU A 109 14.92 7.65 -3.34
C LEU A 109 16.25 7.92 -4.07
N SER A 110 16.54 9.19 -4.39
CA SER A 110 17.78 9.57 -5.10
C SER A 110 19.05 9.39 -4.26
N HIS A 111 18.92 9.30 -2.93
CA HIS A 111 20.05 9.06 -2.03
C HIS A 111 20.39 7.57 -1.84
N ILE A 112 19.57 6.66 -2.37
CA ILE A 112 19.78 5.21 -2.24
C ILE A 112 20.64 4.73 -3.40
N SER A 113 21.84 4.25 -3.09
CA SER A 113 22.73 3.66 -4.09
C SER A 113 22.13 2.39 -4.71
N ASN A 114 22.38 2.15 -6.00
CA ASN A 114 21.93 0.96 -6.74
C ASN A 114 20.40 0.80 -6.86
N LEU A 115 19.64 1.90 -6.78
CA LEU A 115 18.20 1.85 -6.94
C LEU A 115 17.80 2.02 -8.42
N PRO A 116 17.16 1.01 -9.06
CA PRO A 116 16.68 1.13 -10.44
C PRO A 116 15.42 1.99 -10.49
N MET A 117 15.58 3.29 -10.75
CA MET A 117 14.47 4.27 -10.68
C MET A 117 13.29 3.94 -11.60
N ASN A 118 13.54 3.32 -12.76
CA ASN A 118 12.49 2.88 -13.68
C ASN A 118 11.60 1.77 -13.08
N LEU A 119 12.16 0.87 -12.26
CA LEU A 119 11.39 -0.16 -11.57
C LEU A 119 10.60 0.42 -10.40
N ILE A 120 11.14 1.43 -9.71
CA ILE A 120 10.44 2.16 -8.66
C ILE A 120 9.24 2.92 -9.22
N GLU A 121 9.41 3.62 -10.34
CA GLU A 121 8.31 4.31 -11.02
C GLU A 121 7.22 3.33 -11.46
N GLN A 122 7.61 2.17 -12.00
CA GLN A 122 6.68 1.10 -12.35
C GLN A 122 5.93 0.57 -11.12
N SER A 123 6.64 0.26 -10.04
CA SER A 123 6.07 -0.23 -8.78
C SER A 123 5.07 0.77 -8.16
N TYR A 124 5.44 2.05 -8.13
CA TYR A 124 4.56 3.12 -7.68
C TYR A 124 3.30 3.19 -8.55
N THR A 125 3.43 3.15 -9.88
CA THR A 125 2.30 3.21 -10.81
C THR A 125 1.36 2.01 -10.64
N ASN A 126 1.91 0.80 -10.55
CA ASN A 126 1.16 -0.43 -10.30
C ASN A 126 0.36 -0.32 -9.00
N THR A 127 1.03 0.05 -7.91
CA THR A 127 0.42 0.16 -6.59
C THR A 127 -0.64 1.25 -6.55
N LYS A 128 -0.34 2.44 -7.10
CA LYS A 128 -1.28 3.56 -7.17
C LYS A 128 -2.56 3.20 -7.91
N SER A 129 -2.49 2.38 -8.96
CA SER A 129 -3.68 1.92 -9.69
C SER A 129 -4.67 1.09 -8.85
N GLN A 130 -4.22 0.52 -7.73
CA GLN A 130 -5.05 -0.24 -6.79
C GLN A 130 -5.69 0.65 -5.72
N ILE A 131 -5.20 1.88 -5.52
CA ILE A 131 -5.69 2.75 -4.45
C ILE A 131 -6.86 3.59 -4.98
N LYS A 132 -8.06 3.38 -4.45
CA LYS A 132 -9.20 4.25 -4.72
C LYS A 132 -9.14 5.44 -3.76
N GLU A 133 -8.40 6.47 -4.17
CA GLU A 133 -8.25 7.72 -3.42
C GLU A 133 -9.63 8.29 -3.03
N SER A 134 -9.71 8.84 -1.81
CA SER A 134 -10.91 9.47 -1.27
C SER A 134 -10.51 10.63 -0.35
N ASN A 135 -11.49 11.26 0.30
CA ASN A 135 -11.20 12.28 1.30
C ASN A 135 -10.43 11.77 2.53
N ILE A 136 -10.36 10.44 2.74
CA ILE A 136 -9.58 9.85 3.85
C ILE A 136 -8.50 8.87 3.39
N ILE A 137 -8.55 8.37 2.15
CA ILE A 137 -7.51 7.48 1.59
C ILE A 137 -6.56 8.32 0.74
N ASN A 138 -5.30 8.39 1.17
CA ASN A 138 -4.26 9.17 0.49
C ASN A 138 -3.12 8.26 0.02
N ILE A 139 -2.43 8.68 -1.03
CA ILE A 139 -1.17 8.11 -1.50
C ILE A 139 -0.17 9.26 -1.76
N PRO A 140 1.13 9.11 -1.46
CA PRO A 140 2.12 10.13 -1.79
C PRO A 140 2.06 10.54 -3.26
N ASN A 141 1.99 11.83 -3.54
CA ASN A 141 2.00 12.33 -4.91
C ASN A 141 3.45 12.52 -5.38
N ILE A 142 3.98 11.54 -6.11
CA ILE A 142 5.35 11.54 -6.61
C ILE A 142 5.37 11.76 -8.12
N SER A 143 6.20 12.71 -8.57
CA SER A 143 6.42 13.00 -9.99
C SER A 143 7.77 12.46 -10.47
N PHE A 144 7.71 11.42 -11.30
CA PHE A 144 8.85 10.82 -11.98
C PHE A 144 9.05 11.47 -13.37
N ASN A 145 9.20 12.80 -13.42
CA ASN A 145 9.71 13.48 -14.62
C ASN A 145 11.19 13.22 -14.83
#